data_AF-A0AA43CXY8-F1
#
_entry.id   AF-A0AA43CXY8-F1
#
_cell.length_a   1.000
_cell.length_b   1.000
_cell.length_c   1.000
_cell.angle_alpha   90.00
_cell.angle_beta   90.00
_cell.angle_gamma   90.00
#
_symmetry.space_group_name_H-M   'P 1'
#
loop_
_entity.id
_entity.type
_entity.pdbx_description
1 polymer ?
#
loop_
_entity_poly.entity_id
_entity_poly.type
_entity_poly.pdbx_seq_one_letter_code
_entity_poly.pdbx_strand_id
1 'polypeptide(L)' 'MIRKFFNAIPWTFLLPVAILLALTPFKPEPHLVEKLRMLANGLLTRPVDIFDLFMHGGPILLVFAKFLIARNKTPANEN' A
#
# COMPACT_ATOMS: atom_id res chain seq x y z
N MET A 1 -18.92 8.02 3.42
CA MET A 1 -18.35 7.95 2.06
C MET A 1 -17.11 7.06 2.00
N ILE A 2 -16.07 7.32 2.81
CA ILE A 2 -14.81 6.54 2.88
C ILE A 2 -14.99 5.02 3.08
N ARG A 3 -15.86 4.57 4.00
CA ARG A 3 -16.07 3.13 4.23
C ARG A 3 -16.64 2.39 3.00
N LYS A 4 -17.54 3.05 2.25
CA LYS A 4 -18.13 2.46 1.03
C LYS A 4 -17.06 2.27 -0.04
N PHE A 5 -16.13 3.22 -0.18
CA PHE A 5 -14.99 3.11 -1.08
C PHE A 5 -14.11 1.89 -0.76
N PHE A 6 -13.68 1.74 0.50
CA PHE A 6 -12.84 0.60 0.89
C PHE A 6 -13.54 -0.76 0.79
N ASN A 7 -14.86 -0.80 0.97
CA ASN A 7 -15.66 -2.02 0.76
C ASN A 7 -15.78 -2.39 -0.73
N ALA A 8 -15.73 -1.43 -1.65
CA ALA A 8 -15.83 -1.67 -3.08
C ALA A 8 -14.56 -2.29 -3.69
N ILE A 9 -13.40 -2.06 -3.07
CA ILE A 9 -12.12 -2.63 -3.53
C ILE A 9 -12.05 -4.08 -3.07
N PRO A 10 -11.98 -5.10 -3.94
CA PRO A 10 -11.93 -6.51 -3.51
C PRO A 10 -10.56 -6.87 -2.93
N TRP A 11 -10.52 -7.67 -1.85
CA TRP A 11 -9.26 -8.17 -1.31
C TRP A 11 -8.50 -9.04 -2.31
N THR A 12 -9.22 -9.78 -3.15
CA THR A 12 -8.71 -10.67 -4.19
C THR A 12 -7.79 -9.97 -5.19
N PHE A 13 -8.04 -8.69 -5.49
CA PHE A 13 -7.19 -7.91 -6.39
C PHE A 13 -6.20 -7.03 -5.63
N LEU A 14 -6.62 -6.45 -4.50
CA LEU A 14 -5.78 -5.53 -3.74
C LEU A 14 -4.53 -6.22 -3.18
N LEU A 15 -4.66 -7.44 -2.64
CA LEU A 15 -3.53 -8.15 -2.03
C LEU A 15 -2.47 -8.55 -3.06
N PRO A 16 -2.79 -9.21 -4.19
CA PRO A 16 -1.78 -9.54 -5.19
C PRO A 16 -1.09 -8.29 -5.76
N VAL A 17 -1.85 -7.24 -6.09
CA VAL A 17 -1.28 -5.99 -6.62
C VAL A 17 -0.33 -5.36 -5.61
N ALA A 18 -0.72 -5.29 -4.34
CA ALA A 18 0.14 -4.72 -3.31
C ALA A 18 1.42 -5.52 -3.09
N ILE A 19 1.34 -6.86 -3.08
CA ILE A 19 2.51 -7.72 -2.91
C ILE A 19 3.43 -7.61 -4.13
N LEU A 20 2.88 -7.70 -5.34
CA LEU A 20 3.68 -7.63 -6.56
C LEU A 20 4.38 -6.28 -6.68
N LEU A 21 3.66 -5.17 -6.55
CA LEU A 21 4.26 -3.84 -6.65
C LEU A 21 5.21 -3.54 -5.49
N ALA A 22 5.01 -4.07 -4.29
CA ALA A 22 5.98 -3.88 -3.20
C ALA A 22 7.33 -4.54 -3.48
N LEU A 23 7.29 -5.71 -4.14
CA LEU A 23 8.45 -6.57 -4.32
C LEU A 23 9.15 -6.35 -5.67
N THR A 24 8.57 -5.59 -6.60
CA THR A 24 9.20 -5.30 -7.88
C THR A 24 10.27 -4.21 -7.79
N PRO A 25 11.37 -4.35 -8.54
CA PRO A 25 11.90 -5.58 -9.13
C PRO A 25 12.46 -6.51 -8.03
N PHE A 26 12.33 -7.82 -8.21
CA PHE A 26 12.79 -8.80 -7.19
C PHE A 26 14.32 -8.81 -7.00
N LYS A 27 15.08 -8.31 -7.97
CA LYS A 27 16.55 -8.19 -7.95
C LYS A 27 16.97 -6.91 -8.69
N PRO A 28 18.09 -6.25 -8.33
CA PRO A 28 18.94 -6.57 -7.17
C PRO A 28 18.28 -6.23 -5.83
N GLU A 29 17.41 -5.22 -5.79
CA GLU A 29 16.62 -4.81 -4.61
C GLU A 29 15.27 -4.23 -5.07
N PRO A 30 14.15 -4.45 -4.33
CA PRO A 30 12.87 -3.83 -4.65
C PRO A 30 12.93 -2.30 -4.60
N HIS A 31 12.26 -1.65 -5.56
CA HIS A 31 12.25 -0.19 -5.67
C HIS A 31 11.74 0.47 -4.39
N LEU A 32 10.72 -0.11 -3.75
CA LEU A 32 10.18 0.41 -2.50
C LEU A 32 11.25 0.51 -1.40
N VAL A 33 12.11 -0.50 -1.25
CA VAL A 33 13.15 -0.51 -0.20
C VAL A 33 14.24 0.51 -0.52
N GLU A 34 14.66 0.58 -1.79
CA GLU A 34 15.60 1.59 -2.28
C GLU A 34 15.09 3.00 -1.98
N LYS A 35 13.84 3.32 -2.34
CA LYS A 35 13.28 4.66 -2.15
C LYS A 35 13.06 5.00 -0.68
N LEU A 36 12.65 4.03 0.15
CA LEU A 36 12.58 4.23 1.60
C LEU A 36 13.95 4.53 2.21
N ARG A 37 15.02 3.87 1.75
CA ARG A 37 16.39 4.17 2.16
C ARG A 37 16.80 5.57 1.71
N MET A 38 16.53 5.95 0.46
CA MET A 38 16.81 7.31 -0.03
C MET A 38 16.07 8.36 0.81
N LEU A 39 14.81 8.12 1.14
CA LEU A 39 14.00 9.00 1.97
C LEU A 39 14.61 9.17 3.37
N ALA A 40 14.99 8.06 4.01
CA ALA A 40 15.60 8.08 5.34
C ALA A 40 16.94 8.83 5.39
N ASN A 41 17.68 8.84 4.27
CA ASN A 41 18.96 9.55 4.13
C ASN A 41 18.82 10.97 3.56
N GLY A 42 17.60 11.46 3.30
CA GLY A 42 17.38 12.79 2.71
C GLY A 42 17.80 12.91 1.24
N LEU A 43 17.94 11.78 0.53
CA LEU A 43 18.39 11.72 -0.87
C LEU A 43 17.24 11.62 -1.88
N LEU A 44 15.99 11.48 -1.41
CA LEU A 44 14.80 11.35 -2.27
C LEU A 44 14.34 12.70 -2.83
N THR A 45 15.14 13.29 -3.72
CA THR A 45 14.90 14.66 -4.24
C THR A 45 14.34 14.69 -5.65
N ARG A 46 14.55 13.64 -6.44
CA ARG A 46 14.09 13.61 -7.84
C ARG A 46 12.61 13.27 -7.88
N PRO A 47 11.79 14.00 -8.68
CA PRO A 47 10.36 13.73 -8.79
C PRO A 47 10.01 12.29 -9.18
N VAL A 48 10.85 11.68 -10.03
CA VAL A 48 10.66 10.27 -10.44
C VAL A 48 10.81 9.30 -9.27
N ASP A 49 11.76 9.53 -8.37
CA ASP A 49 11.98 8.67 -7.20
C ASP A 49 10.85 8.83 -6.18
N ILE A 50 10.33 10.06 -6.04
CA ILE A 50 9.16 10.35 -5.20
C ILE A 50 7.92 9.65 -5.76
N PHE A 51 7.68 9.77 -7.06
CA PHE A 51 6.59 9.08 -7.74
C PHE A 51 6.72 7.56 -7.56
N ASP A 52 7.92 7.02 -7.76
CA ASP A 52 8.20 5.59 -7.63
C ASP A 52 7.89 5.05 -6.22
N LEU A 53 8.25 5.81 -5.18
CA LEU A 53 7.88 5.52 -3.80
C LEU A 53 6.36 5.43 -3.60
N PHE A 54 5.60 6.39 -4.14
CA PHE A 54 4.14 6.38 -4.02
C PHE A 54 3.49 5.25 -4.82
N MET A 55 4.01 4.95 -6.00
CA MET A 55 3.48 3.88 -6.85
C MET A 55 3.67 2.51 -6.22
N HIS A 56 4.85 2.23 -5.66
CA HIS A 56 5.16 0.93 -5.05
C HIS A 56 4.60 0.84 -3.60
N GLY A 57 4.61 1.93 -2.84
CA GLY A 57 4.15 1.96 -1.45
C GLY A 57 2.64 2.18 -1.27
N GLY A 58 1.98 2.89 -2.20
CA GLY A 58 0.57 3.23 -2.14
C GLY A 58 -0.37 2.03 -1.97
N PRO A 59 -0.23 0.96 -2.76
CA PRO A 59 -1.02 -0.26 -2.60
C PRO A 59 -0.93 -0.88 -1.19
N ILE A 60 0.25 -0.87 -0.57
CA ILE A 60 0.45 -1.40 0.80
C ILE A 60 -0.30 -0.52 1.81
N LEU A 61 -0.22 0.81 1.67
CA LEU A 61 -0.95 1.74 2.52
C LEU A 61 -2.47 1.53 2.39
N LEU A 62 -2.96 1.25 1.18
CA LEU A 62 -4.37 0.92 0.94
C LEU A 62 -4.78 -0.39 1.62
N VAL A 63 -3.94 -1.44 1.56
CA VAL A 63 -4.15 -2.69 2.31
C VAL A 63 -4.26 -2.41 3.80
N PHE A 64 -3.31 -1.67 4.37
CA PHE A 64 -3.28 -1.33 5.79
C PHE A 64 -4.52 -0.54 6.21
N ALA A 65 -4.88 0.51 5.47
CA ALA A 65 -6.07 1.30 5.74
C ALA A 65 -7.36 0.47 5.67
N LYS A 66 -7.50 -0.37 4.64
CA LYS A 66 -8.65 -1.26 4.51
C LYS A 66 -8.74 -2.25 5.67
N PHE A 67 -7.61 -2.78 6.12
CA PHE A 67 -7.55 -3.72 7.24
C PHE A 67 -8.03 -3.06 8.54
N LEU A 68 -7.55 -1.86 8.85
CA LEU A 68 -7.98 -1.12 10.04
C LEU A 68 -9.49 -0.82 10.00
N ILE A 69 -10.02 -0.43 8.84
CA ILE A 69 -11.46 -0.17 8.67
C ILE A 69 -12.29 -1.44 8.82
N ALA A 70 -11.80 -2.57 8.28
CA ALA A 70 -12.47 -3.86 8.36
C ALA A 70 -12.51 -4.43 9.79
N ARG A 71 -11.44 -4.21 10.58
CA ARG A 71 -11.38 -4.62 11.99
C ARG A 71 -12.39 -3.89 12.87
N ASN A 72 -12.67 -2.62 12.56
CA ASN A 72 -13.64 -1.80 13.28
C ASN A 72 -15.09 -2.07 12.85
N LYS A 73 -15.35 -3.21 12.19
CA LYS A 73 -16.70 -3.76 12.07
C LYS A 73 -17.03 -4.41 13.41
N THR A 74 -17.75 -3.69 14.27
CA THR A 74 -18.52 -4.33 15.32
C THR A 74 -19.37 -5.42 14.66
N PRO A 75 -19.31 -6.69 15.08
CA PRO A 75 -20.25 -7.69 14.57
C PRO A 75 -21.64 -7.12 14.79
N ALA A 76 -22.43 -7.05 13.72
CA ALA A 76 -23.80 -6.62 13.83
C ALA A 76 -24.46 -7.56 14.86
N ASN A 77 -25.07 -6.97 15.87
CA ASN A 77 -25.90 -7.65 16.84
C ASN A 77 -26.91 -8.52 16.07
N GLU A 78 -26.66 -9.82 16.00
CA GLU A 78 -27.59 -10.82 15.50
C GLU A 78 -28.66 -11.02 16.57
N ASN A 79 -29.74 -10.22 16.47
CA ASN A 79 -31.03 -10.49 17.10
C ASN A 79 -32.02 -10.88 16.01
#